data_AF-A0A699ZPC4-F1
#
_entry.id   AF-A0A699ZPC4-F1
#
_cell.length_a   1.000
_cell.length_b   1.000
_cell.length_c   1.000
_cell.angle_alpha   90.00
_cell.angle_beta   90.00
_cell.angle_gamma   90.00
#
_symmetry.space_group_name_H-M   'P 1'
#
loop_
_entity.id
_entity.type
_entity.pdbx_description
1 polymer ?
#
loop_
_entity_poly.entity_id
_entity_poly.type
_entity_poly.pdbx_seq_one_letter_code
_entity_poly.pdbx_strand_id
1 'polypeptide(L)' 'MVAAGHDEDPVKAQRGTPIDRVIAMAKAMIDVVRNITAPNGDRLRIRIGVHCGPAFAGVIGSKCPRYCFLGDTVNTAS' A
#
# COMPACT_ATOMS: atom_id res chain seq x y z
N MET A 1 -0.23 2.99 -4.49
CA MET A 1 -1.11 2.01 -3.83
C MET A 1 -0.25 0.84 -3.37
N VAL A 2 -0.47 0.34 -2.14
CA VAL A 2 0.22 -0.84 -1.60
C VAL A 2 -0.85 -1.82 -1.10
N ALA A 3 -0.68 -3.10 -1.37
CA ALA A 3 -1.54 -4.19 -0.89
C ALA A 3 -0.68 -5.23 -0.17
N ALA A 4 -1.23 -5.87 0.84
CA ALA A 4 -0.58 -6.92 1.62
C ALA A 4 -1.54 -8.11 1.82
N GLY A 5 -0.99 -9.27 2.17
CA GLY A 5 -1.79 -10.48 2.46
C GLY A 5 -2.04 -11.39 1.25
N HIS A 6 -1.49 -11.09 0.07
CA HIS A 6 -1.47 -11.99 -1.10
C HIS A 6 -0.13 -12.75 -1.25
N ASP A 7 0.81 -12.57 -0.32
CA ASP A 7 2.06 -13.33 -0.27
C ASP A 7 1.80 -14.69 0.42
N GLU A 8 2.07 -15.80 -0.27
CA GLU A 8 2.04 -17.16 0.30
C GLU A 8 3.36 -17.57 0.97
N ASP A 9 4.36 -16.67 0.98
CA ASP A 9 5.69 -16.95 1.55
C ASP A 9 5.62 -17.24 3.06
N PRO A 10 5.95 -18.47 3.50
CA PRO A 10 5.82 -18.87 4.91
C PRO A 10 6.81 -18.15 5.83
N VAL A 11 7.94 -17.69 5.28
CA VAL A 11 8.95 -16.90 6.02
C VAL A 11 8.44 -15.50 6.31
N LYS A 12 7.68 -14.91 5.37
CA LYS A 12 7.04 -13.62 5.62
C LYS A 12 5.98 -13.77 6.68
N ALA A 13 5.17 -14.84 6.69
CA ALA A 13 4.08 -15.01 7.66
C ALA A 13 4.51 -14.86 9.14
N GLN A 14 5.76 -15.18 9.47
CA GLN A 14 6.31 -15.09 10.83
C GLN A 14 6.61 -13.66 11.31
N ARG A 15 6.61 -12.66 10.42
CA ARG A 15 6.94 -11.24 10.73
C ARG A 15 5.73 -10.39 11.18
N GLY A 16 4.73 -10.97 11.83
CA GLY A 16 3.51 -10.27 12.29
C GLY A 16 2.36 -10.27 11.26
N THR A 17 1.21 -9.66 11.57
CA THR A 17 0.07 -9.71 10.64
C THR A 17 0.29 -8.81 9.42
N PRO A 18 -0.36 -9.07 8.25
CA PRO A 18 -0.29 -8.18 7.10
C PRO A 18 -0.74 -6.75 7.42
N ILE A 19 -1.73 -6.59 8.31
CA ILE A 19 -2.26 -5.31 8.74
C ILE A 19 -1.19 -4.52 9.49
N ASP A 20 -0.51 -5.16 10.46
CA ASP A 20 0.55 -4.52 11.25
C ASP A 20 1.66 -3.94 10.34
N ARG A 21 2.03 -4.68 9.29
CA ARG A 21 3.06 -4.25 8.35
C ARG A 21 2.63 -3.04 7.51
N VAL A 22 1.39 -3.02 7.04
CA VAL A 22 0.86 -1.88 6.28
C VAL A 22 0.79 -0.64 7.17
N ILE A 23 0.34 -0.78 8.42
CA ILE A 23 0.31 0.33 9.38
C ILE A 23 1.73 0.81 9.73
N ALA A 24 2.68 -0.11 9.95
CA ALA A 24 4.07 0.24 10.20
C ALA A 24 4.70 0.99 9.01
N MET A 25 4.44 0.53 7.79
CA MET A 25 4.87 1.20 6.57
C MET A 25 4.27 2.61 6.44
N ALA A 26 2.97 2.75 6.69
CA ALA A 26 2.29 4.05 6.63
C ALA A 26 2.89 5.05 7.63
N LYS A 27 3.16 4.63 8.87
CA LYS A 27 3.84 5.46 9.87
C LYS A 27 5.24 5.88 9.43
N ALA A 28 6.04 4.92 8.95
CA ALA A 28 7.38 5.20 8.45
C ALA A 28 7.38 6.20 7.28
N MET A 29 6.42 6.10 6.36
CA MET A 29 6.27 7.06 5.27
C MET A 29 5.96 8.47 5.77
N ILE A 30 5.09 8.62 6.77
CA ILE A 30 4.79 9.92 7.37
C ILE A 30 6.04 10.51 8.01
N ASP A 31 6.82 9.70 8.74
CA ASP A 31 8.04 10.16 9.41
C ASP A 31 9.13 10.59 8.42
N VAL A 32 9.27 9.88 7.29
CA VAL A 32 10.17 10.29 6.21
C VAL A 32 9.71 11.61 5.60
N VAL A 33 8.42 11.74 5.28
CA VAL A 33 7.87 12.95 4.64
C VAL A 33 8.00 14.19 5.51
N ARG A 34 7.94 14.06 6.85
CA ARG A 34 8.13 15.19 7.78
C ARG A 34 9.48 15.91 7.60
N ASN A 35 10.47 15.20 7.05
CA ASN A 35 11.81 15.72 6.81
C ASN A 35 12.04 16.13 5.34
N ILE A 36 10.99 16.12 4.50
CA ILE A 36 11.06 16.53 3.10
C ILE A 36 10.45 17.93 2.95
N THR A 37 11.27 18.84 2.43
CA THR A 37 10.84 20.18 2.00
C THR A 37 10.75 20.18 0.48
N ALA A 38 9.61 20.63 -0.04
CA ALA A 38 9.38 20.76 -1.47
C ALA A 38 10.25 21.89 -2.07
N PRO A 39 10.49 21.91 -3.40
CA PRO A 39 11.32 22.92 -4.04
C PRO A 39 10.83 24.37 -3.85
N ASN A 40 9.55 24.54 -3.53
CA ASN A 40 8.94 25.83 -3.23
C ASN A 40 9.12 26.29 -1.76
N GLY A 41 9.83 25.51 -0.93
CA GLY A 41 10.10 25.82 0.48
C GLY A 41 9.05 25.30 1.47
N ASP A 42 7.93 24.74 0.99
CA ASP A 42 6.88 24.20 1.86
C ASP A 42 7.23 22.81 2.40
N ARG A 43 6.74 22.50 3.61
CA ARG A 43 6.80 21.13 4.14
C ARG A 43 5.83 20.24 3.37
N LEU A 44 6.33 19.11 2.88
CA LEU A 44 5.50 18.12 2.22
C LEU A 44 4.54 17.49 3.23
N ARG A 45 3.26 17.37 2.85
CA ARG A 45 2.21 16.74 3.67
C ARG A 45 1.55 15.63 2.86
N ILE A 46 1.42 14.45 3.48
CA ILE A 46 0.73 13.30 2.89
C ILE A 46 -0.42 12.85 3.78
N ARG A 47 -1.42 12.20 3.17
CA ARG A 47 -2.50 11.47 3.84
C ARG A 47 -2.46 10.03 3.35
N ILE A 48 -2.69 9.09 4.25
CA ILE A 48 -2.68 7.66 3.93
C ILE A 48 -4.01 7.06 4.41
N GLY A 49 -4.79 6.52 3.47
CA GLY A 49 -5.96 5.69 3.75
C GLY A 49 -5.59 4.21 3.82
N VAL A 50 -6.23 3.46 4.72
CA VAL A 50 -6.04 2.01 4.85
C VAL A 50 -7.40 1.35 5.04
N HIS A 51 -7.65 0.31 4.26
CA HIS A 51 -8.83 -0.54 4.41
C HIS A 51 -8.43 -2.02 4.23
N CYS A 52 -9.22 -2.93 4.80
CA CYS A 52 -8.97 -4.36 4.76
C CYS A 52 -10.27 -5.09 4.43
N GLY A 53 -10.18 -6.06 3.52
CA GLY A 53 -11.32 -6.80 3.01
C GLY A 53 -10.91 -7.67 1.80
N PRO A 54 -11.84 -8.46 1.26
CA PRO A 54 -11.58 -9.28 0.07
C PRO A 54 -11.30 -8.39 -1.15
N ALA A 55 -10.37 -8.83 -1.99
CA ALA A 55 -10.03 -8.16 -3.24
C ALA A 55 -9.51 -9.20 -4.25
N PHE A 56 -9.53 -8.83 -5.53
CA PHE A 56 -9.01 -9.64 -6.62
C PHE A 56 -7.70 -9.05 -7.12
N ALA A 57 -6.72 -9.90 -7.43
CA ALA A 57 -5.44 -9.49 -8.01
C ALA A 57 -5.14 -10.33 -9.25
N GLY A 58 -4.58 -9.72 -10.29
CA GLY A 58 -4.25 -10.42 -11.54
C GLY A 58 -3.56 -9.56 -12.57
N VAL A 59 -3.14 -10.17 -13.68
CA VAL A 59 -2.51 -9.47 -14.81
C VAL A 59 -3.57 -9.12 -15.85
N ILE A 60 -3.63 -7.84 -16.23
CA ILE A 60 -4.57 -7.32 -17.23
C ILE A 60 -3.80 -6.89 -18.48
N GLY A 61 -4.31 -7.29 -19.65
CA GLY A 61 -3.81 -6.90 -20.97
C GLY A 61 -2.82 -7.90 -21.57
N SER A 62 -2.95 -8.18 -22.87
CA SER A 62 -2.11 -9.16 -23.58
C SER A 62 -0.83 -8.54 -24.15
N LYS A 63 -0.90 -7.34 -24.72
CA LYS A 63 0.26 -6.63 -25.28
C LYS A 63 1.06 -5.84 -24.24
N CYS A 64 0.36 -5.30 -23.24
CA CYS A 64 0.94 -4.52 -22.15
C CYS A 64 0.41 -5.05 -20.81
N PRO A 65 0.91 -6.19 -20.32
CA PRO A 65 0.45 -6.79 -19.08
C PRO A 65 0.74 -5.86 -17.89
N ARG A 66 -0.28 -5.58 -17.08
CA ARG A 66 -0.14 -4.86 -15.81
C ARG A 66 -0.75 -5.68 -14.68
N TYR A 67 -0.03 -5.78 -13.57
CA TYR A 67 -0.58 -6.38 -12.36
C TYR A 67 -1.52 -5.38 -11.67
N CYS A 68 -2.77 -5.76 -11.49
CA CYS A 68 -3.85 -4.89 -11.04
C CYS A 68 -4.58 -5.53 -9.86
N PHE A 69 -4.99 -4.68 -8.91
CA PHE A 69 -5.90 -5.03 -7.83
C PHE A 69 -7.28 -4.41 -8.10
N LEU A 70 -8.34 -5.17 -7.85
CA LEU A 70 -9.73 -4.82 -8.14
C LEU A 70 -10.65 -5.22 -6.96
N GLY A 71 -11.78 -4.54 -6.85
CA GLY A 71 -12.85 -4.86 -5.88
C GLY A 71 -13.19 -3.70 -4.95
N ASP A 72 -14.28 -3.85 -4.21
CA ASP A 72 -14.83 -2.78 -3.36
C ASP A 72 -13.84 -2.32 -2.29
N THR A 73 -13.08 -3.24 -1.70
CA THR A 73 -12.02 -2.91 -0.73
C THR A 73 -11.01 -1.90 -1.30
N VAL A 74 -10.67 -2.01 -2.59
CA VAL A 74 -9.74 -1.09 -3.26
C VAL A 74 -10.40 0.29 -3.46
N ASN A 75 -11.67 0.31 -3.87
CA ASN A 75 -12.42 1.54 -4.09
C ASN A 75 -12.65 2.31 -2.78
N THR A 76 -12.98 1.60 -1.69
CA THR A 76 -13.19 2.20 -0.36
C THR A 76 -11.88 2.73 0.24
N ALA A 77 -10.72 2.15 -0.11
CA ALA A 77 -9.41 2.63 0.33
C ALA A 77 -8.91 3.89 -0.40
N SER A 78 -9.55 4.25 -1.52
CA SER A 78 -9.11 5.33 -2.43
C SER A 78 -9.31 6.74 -1.87
#